data_AF-A0A1I8BH73-F1
#
_entry.id   AF-A0A1I8BH73-F1
#
_cell.length_a   1.000
_cell.length_b   1.000
_cell.length_c   1.000
_cell.angle_alpha   90.00
_cell.angle_beta   90.00
_cell.angle_gamma   90.00
#
_symmetry.space_group_name_H-M   'P 1'
#
loop_
_entity.id
_entity.type
_entity.pdbx_description
1 polymer ?
#
loop_
_entity_poly.entity_id
_entity_poly.type
_entity_poly.pdbx_seq_one_letter_code
_entity_poly.pdbx_strand_id
1 'polypeptide(L)'
;MVIGLINKNKSIRFVPKNAEILYEKYEKFKISSFSWKDEDIFGCGLIYPPNGINELPYIFFTQNGKQIGKAVLAEINSDFYQPYIRLICCSVETNFGNDLKNKPFIYDIKNHILLKDFY
;
A
#
# COMPACT_ATOMS: atom_id res chain seq x y z
N MET A 1 12.21 4.19 5.96
CA MET A 1 10.79 4.56 5.81
C MET A 1 9.91 3.34 6.03
N VAL A 2 8.69 3.55 6.53
CA VAL A 2 7.57 2.59 6.52
C VAL A 2 6.36 3.35 6.01
N ILE A 3 5.56 2.75 5.13
CA ILE A 3 4.29 3.32 4.63
C ILE A 3 3.16 2.32 4.78
N GLY A 4 1.91 2.76 4.92
CA GLY A 4 0.78 1.85 4.98
C GLY A 4 -0.50 2.49 5.48
N LEU A 5 -1.40 1.62 5.94
CA LEU A 5 -2.67 2.00 6.52
C LEU A 5 -2.84 1.38 7.90
N ILE A 6 -3.49 2.14 8.79
CA ILE A 6 -3.88 1.70 10.13
C ILE A 6 -5.39 1.71 10.23
N ASN A 7 -5.94 0.67 10.85
CA ASN A 7 -7.32 0.55 11.27
C ASN A 7 -7.36 0.19 12.75
N LYS A 8 -7.73 1.14 13.62
CA LYS A 8 -7.70 0.98 15.08
C LYS A 8 -6.33 0.48 15.57
N ASN A 9 -6.24 -0.80 15.98
CA ASN A 9 -5.01 -1.44 16.46
C ASN A 9 -4.31 -2.32 15.41
N LYS A 10 -4.88 -2.39 14.20
CA LYS A 10 -4.39 -3.21 13.08
C LYS A 10 -3.66 -2.34 12.08
N SER A 11 -2.65 -2.88 11.43
CA SER A 11 -1.86 -2.14 10.43
C SER A 11 -1.41 -3.06 9.31
N ILE A 12 -1.55 -2.59 8.07
CA ILE A 12 -0.94 -3.20 6.89
C ILE A 12 0.11 -2.23 6.38
N ARG A 13 1.38 -2.62 6.43
CA ARG A 13 2.50 -1.70 6.22
C ARG A 13 3.60 -2.31 5.37
N PHE A 14 4.12 -1.52 4.46
CA PHE A 14 5.30 -1.86 3.68
C PHE A 14 6.56 -1.26 4.31
N VAL A 15 7.61 -2.10 4.44
CA VAL A 15 8.93 -1.77 4.96
C VAL A 15 9.97 -1.96 3.84
N PRO A 16 10.24 -0.92 3.01
CA PRO A 16 11.19 -1.00 1.90
C PRO A 16 12.57 -1.55 2.29
N LYS A 17 13.09 -1.14 3.45
CA LYS A 17 14.42 -1.58 3.93
C LYS A 17 14.53 -3.10 4.03
N ASN A 18 13.43 -3.78 4.34
CA ASN A 18 13.41 -5.22 4.52
C ASN A 18 12.79 -5.96 3.33
N ALA A 19 12.27 -5.24 2.33
CA ALA A 19 11.42 -5.82 1.28
C ALA A 19 10.23 -6.62 1.84
N GLU A 20 9.58 -6.10 2.90
CA GLU A 20 8.54 -6.84 3.63
C GLU A 20 7.23 -6.05 3.68
N ILE A 21 6.11 -6.74 3.47
CA ILE A 21 4.79 -6.29 3.87
C ILE A 21 4.46 -6.95 5.21
N LEU A 22 4.12 -6.14 6.19
CA LEU A 22 3.74 -6.56 7.53
C LEU A 22 2.23 -6.43 7.68
N TYR A 23 1.57 -7.52 8.05
CA TYR A 23 0.19 -7.51 8.48
C TYR A 23 0.11 -7.81 9.98
N GLU A 24 -0.39 -6.85 10.74
CA GLU A 24 -0.46 -6.88 12.20
C GLU A 24 0.90 -7.15 12.88
N LYS A 25 0.90 -7.93 13.97
CA LYS A 25 2.08 -8.32 14.75
C LYS A 25 2.75 -9.61 14.26
N TYR A 26 2.07 -10.41 13.45
CA TYR A 26 2.45 -11.81 13.25
C TYR A 26 2.74 -12.19 11.80
N GLU A 27 2.14 -11.51 10.82
CA GLU A 27 2.27 -11.89 9.42
C GLU A 27 3.26 -11.01 8.68
N LYS A 28 4.17 -11.65 7.94
CA LYS A 28 5.23 -11.01 7.18
C LYS A 28 5.33 -11.66 5.81
N PHE A 29 5.18 -10.86 4.78
CA PHE A 29 5.28 -11.30 3.39
C PHE A 29 6.52 -10.68 2.77
N LYS A 30 7.47 -11.52 2.36
CA LYS A 30 8.67 -11.07 1.64
C LYS A 30 8.33 -10.80 0.18
N ILE A 31 8.79 -9.66 -0.32
CA ILE A 31 8.73 -9.30 -1.73
C ILE A 31 10.02 -9.81 -2.39
N SER A 32 9.89 -10.68 -3.39
CA SER A 32 11.03 -11.16 -4.17
C SER A 32 11.63 -10.03 -5.02
N SER A 33 12.96 -10.01 -5.12
CA SER A 33 13.70 -9.11 -6.03
C SER A 33 13.39 -7.62 -5.86
N PHE A 34 13.17 -7.17 -4.63
CA PHE A 34 12.95 -5.75 -4.33
C PHE A 34 14.27 -5.02 -4.05
N SER A 35 14.42 -3.84 -4.64
CA SER A 35 15.46 -2.87 -4.33
C SER A 35 14.85 -1.48 -4.37
N TRP A 36 15.37 -0.55 -3.57
CA TRP A 36 14.97 0.84 -3.63
C TRP A 36 16.17 1.77 -3.59
N LYS A 37 15.97 2.98 -4.12
CA LYS A 37 16.96 4.05 -4.16
C LYS A 37 16.30 5.40 -3.87
N ASP A 38 17.13 6.43 -3.73
CA ASP A 38 16.66 7.80 -3.64
C ASP A 38 15.80 8.15 -4.87
N GLU A 39 14.81 9.00 -4.66
CA GLU A 39 13.79 9.42 -5.65
C GLU A 39 12.76 8.35 -6.05
N ASP A 40 12.84 7.12 -5.54
CA ASP A 40 11.77 6.15 -5.74
C ASP A 40 10.45 6.63 -5.13
N ILE A 41 9.37 6.47 -5.89
CA ILE A 41 8.03 6.90 -5.49
C ILE A 41 7.22 5.69 -5.07
N PHE A 42 6.80 5.69 -3.81
CA PHE A 42 5.99 4.63 -3.23
C PHE A 42 4.53 5.04 -3.12
N GLY A 43 3.64 4.10 -3.45
CA GLY A 43 2.20 4.25 -3.28
C GLY A 43 1.63 3.21 -2.33
N CYS A 44 0.51 3.57 -1.70
CA CYS A 44 -0.31 2.68 -0.87
C CYS A 44 -1.76 2.89 -1.29
N GLY A 45 -2.40 1.83 -1.78
CA GLY A 45 -3.78 1.86 -2.25
C GLY A 45 -4.68 0.97 -1.40
N LEU A 46 -5.92 1.40 -1.21
CA LEU A 46 -7.00 0.65 -0.57
C LEU A 46 -8.13 0.52 -1.59
N ILE A 47 -8.57 -0.71 -1.83
CA ILE A 47 -9.72 -0.98 -2.70
C ILE A 47 -10.85 -1.53 -1.86
N TYR A 48 -12.02 -0.92 -2.00
CA TYR A 48 -13.30 -1.51 -1.61
C TYR A 48 -13.89 -2.15 -2.87
N PRO A 49 -13.79 -3.48 -3.00
CA PRO A 49 -14.33 -4.18 -4.16
C PRO A 49 -15.85 -3.96 -4.30
N PRO A 50 -16.38 -3.88 -5.54
CA PRO A 50 -17.81 -3.84 -5.76
C PRO A 50 -18.47 -5.14 -5.26
N ASN A 51 -19.72 -5.03 -4.81
CA ASN A 51 -20.48 -6.16 -4.23
C ASN A 51 -20.40 -7.43 -5.10
N GLY A 52 -19.99 -8.56 -4.50
CA GLY A 52 -20.12 -9.90 -5.09
C GLY A 52 -18.85 -10.61 -5.57
N ILE A 53 -17.66 -9.98 -5.57
CA ILE A 53 -16.41 -10.65 -6.04
C ILE A 53 -15.35 -10.84 -4.93
N ASN A 54 -15.42 -10.08 -3.84
CA ASN A 54 -14.76 -10.30 -2.55
C ASN A 54 -15.38 -9.23 -1.65
N GLU A 55 -15.92 -9.56 -0.48
CA GLU A 55 -16.62 -8.55 0.33
C GLU A 55 -15.67 -7.69 1.16
N LEU A 56 -14.40 -8.10 1.26
CA LEU A 56 -13.42 -7.47 2.12
C LEU A 56 -12.53 -6.51 1.32
N PRO A 57 -12.24 -5.32 1.88
CA PRO A 57 -11.27 -4.40 1.30
C PRO A 57 -9.89 -5.04 1.20
N TYR A 58 -9.06 -4.56 0.29
CA TYR A 58 -7.66 -5.01 0.22
C TYR A 58 -6.70 -3.86 0.01
N ILE A 59 -5.49 -4.04 0.52
CA ILE A 59 -4.43 -3.03 0.51
C ILE A 59 -3.32 -3.53 -0.42
N PHE A 60 -2.84 -2.65 -1.30
CA PHE A 60 -1.72 -2.95 -2.18
C PHE A 60 -0.69 -1.82 -2.13
N PHE A 61 0.54 -2.15 -2.50
CA PHE A 61 1.66 -1.21 -2.52
C PHE A 61 2.23 -1.10 -3.91
N THR A 62 2.81 0.06 -4.22
CA THR A 62 3.45 0.31 -5.51
C THR A 62 4.82 0.95 -5.33
N GLN A 63 5.70 0.71 -6.31
CA GLN A 63 6.96 1.42 -6.50
C GLN A 63 6.99 1.91 -7.95
N ASN A 64 7.21 3.21 -8.14
CA ASN A 64 7.31 3.86 -9.46
C ASN A 64 6.13 3.50 -10.38
N GLY A 65 4.92 3.49 -9.83
CA GLY A 65 3.69 3.20 -10.58
C GLY A 65 3.40 1.73 -10.85
N LYS A 66 4.21 0.80 -10.35
CA LYS A 66 3.99 -0.64 -10.51
C LYS A 66 3.68 -1.28 -9.16
N GLN A 67 2.70 -2.18 -9.13
CA GLN A 67 2.39 -2.93 -7.91
C GLN A 67 3.59 -3.79 -7.51
N ILE A 68 3.88 -3.83 -6.21
CA ILE A 68 4.91 -4.70 -5.62
C ILE A 68 4.25 -5.77 -4.77
N GLY A 69 4.71 -7.01 -4.92
CA GLY A 69 4.11 -8.16 -4.25
C GLY A 69 2.62 -8.36 -4.59
N LYS A 70 1.95 -9.16 -3.76
CA LYS A 70 0.49 -9.31 -3.79
C LYS A 70 -0.18 -8.26 -2.89
N ALA A 71 -1.48 -8.06 -3.08
CA ALA A 71 -2.28 -7.31 -2.13
C ALA A 71 -2.55 -8.14 -0.87
N VAL A 72 -2.83 -7.46 0.24
CA VAL A 72 -3.24 -8.06 1.50
C VAL A 72 -4.74 -7.83 1.67
N LEU A 73 -5.50 -8.91 1.81
CA LEU A 73 -6.93 -8.85 2.10
C LEU A 73 -7.11 -8.36 3.55
N ALA A 74 -7.97 -7.39 3.77
CA ALA A 74 -8.32 -6.97 5.12
C ALA A 74 -9.22 -8.01 5.80
N GLU A 75 -9.10 -8.21 7.10
CA GLU A 75 -9.99 -9.12 7.85
C GLU A 75 -11.41 -8.57 8.04
N ILE A 76 -11.57 -7.26 8.04
CA ILE A 76 -12.85 -6.59 8.29
C ILE A 76 -13.15 -5.57 7.20
N ASN A 77 -14.42 -5.52 6.81
CA ASN A 77 -14.94 -4.42 6.00
C ASN A 77 -15.17 -3.21 6.90
N SER A 78 -14.10 -2.43 7.09
CA SER A 78 -14.15 -1.19 7.84
C SER A 78 -13.94 -0.02 6.91
N ASP A 79 -14.71 1.03 7.14
CA ASP A 79 -14.64 2.34 6.49
C ASP A 79 -13.52 3.24 7.05
N PHE A 80 -12.82 2.80 8.09
CA PHE A 80 -11.86 3.63 8.82
C PHE A 80 -10.42 3.15 8.64
N TYR A 81 -9.77 3.65 7.59
CA TYR A 81 -8.33 3.48 7.39
C TYR A 81 -7.64 4.84 7.36
N GLN A 82 -6.54 4.94 8.09
CA GLN A 82 -5.72 6.15 8.13
C GLN A 82 -4.34 5.90 7.51
N PRO A 83 -3.83 6.80 6.66
CA PRO A 83 -2.45 6.77 6.20
C PRO A 83 -1.48 6.76 7.39
N TYR A 84 -0.48 5.89 7.31
CA TYR A 84 0.58 5.80 8.30
C TYR A 84 1.94 5.85 7.63
N ILE A 85 2.81 6.72 8.16
CA ILE A 85 4.20 6.82 7.74
C ILE A 85 5.12 6.88 8.96
N ARG A 86 6.25 6.18 8.87
CA ARG A 86 7.34 6.28 9.86
C ARG A 86 8.67 6.49 9.15
N LEU A 87 9.33 7.58 9.51
CA LEU A 87 10.67 7.91 9.03
C LEU A 87 11.70 7.50 10.08
N ILE A 88 12.92 7.15 9.64
CA ILE A 88 14.02 6.80 10.55
C ILE A 88 15.22 7.69 10.23
N CYS A 89 15.82 7.52 9.04
CA CYS A 89 16.97 8.32 8.59
C CYS A 89 16.75 8.83 7.15
N CYS A 90 15.56 9.34 6.85
CA CYS A 90 15.21 9.84 5.51
C CYS A 90 14.13 10.92 5.61
N SER A 91 14.08 11.80 4.60
CA SER A 91 13.00 12.77 4.38
C SER A 91 12.17 12.33 3.18
N VAL A 92 10.89 12.66 3.18
CA VAL A 92 9.98 12.33 2.08
C VAL A 92 9.02 13.49 1.84
N GLU A 93 8.51 13.56 0.61
CA GLU A 93 7.34 14.37 0.27
C GLU A 93 6.11 13.46 0.20
N THR A 94 4.97 13.93 0.71
CA THR A 94 3.70 13.21 0.59
C THR A 94 2.80 13.87 -0.45
N ASN A 95 2.19 13.05 -1.31
CA ASN A 95 1.16 13.47 -2.25
C ASN A 95 -0.17 12.81 -1.89
N PHE A 96 -1.12 13.61 -1.38
CA PHE A 96 -2.50 13.16 -1.09
C PHE A 96 -3.49 13.57 -2.19
N GLY A 97 -3.02 14.03 -3.35
CA GLY A 97 -3.87 14.41 -4.47
C GLY A 97 -4.40 15.84 -4.42
N ASN A 98 -3.79 16.73 -3.63
CA ASN A 98 -4.19 18.15 -3.55
C ASN A 98 -3.96 18.91 -4.87
N ASP A 99 -3.01 18.45 -5.70
CA ASP A 99 -2.72 19.03 -7.01
C ASP A 99 -2.46 17.92 -8.04
N LEU A 100 -3.54 17.34 -8.56
CA LEU A 100 -3.45 16.28 -9.57
C LEU A 100 -2.97 16.77 -10.94
N LYS A 101 -2.96 18.09 -11.18
CA LYS A 101 -2.50 18.65 -12.46
C LYS A 101 -0.97 18.69 -12.52
N ASN A 102 -0.32 19.21 -11.47
CA ASN A 102 1.13 19.33 -11.44
C ASN A 102 1.81 18.17 -10.70
N LYS A 103 1.10 17.47 -9.81
CA LYS A 103 1.58 16.32 -9.03
C LYS A 103 0.56 15.17 -9.09
N PRO A 104 0.36 14.53 -10.26
CA PRO A 104 -0.52 13.37 -10.35
C PRO A 104 0.02 12.18 -9.53
N PHE A 105 -0.87 11.26 -9.18
CA PHE A 105 -0.42 9.94 -8.72
C PHE A 105 0.32 9.23 -9.85
N ILE A 106 1.47 8.63 -9.56
CA ILE A 106 2.21 7.84 -10.57
C ILE A 106 1.48 6.53 -10.89
N TYR A 107 0.80 5.94 -9.91
CA TYR A 107 -0.02 4.76 -10.15
C TYR A 107 -1.33 5.16 -10.84
N ASP A 108 -1.57 4.65 -12.05
CA ASP A 108 -2.83 4.84 -12.75
C ASP A 108 -3.89 3.85 -12.25
N ILE A 109 -4.73 4.32 -11.34
CA ILE A 109 -5.80 3.54 -10.74
C ILE A 109 -6.82 3.02 -11.77
N LYS A 110 -6.94 3.66 -12.95
CA LYS A 110 -7.86 3.20 -14.01
C LYS A 110 -7.46 1.86 -14.61
N ASN A 111 -6.16 1.53 -14.54
CA ASN A 111 -5.62 0.26 -15.02
C ASN A 111 -5.57 -0.81 -13.91
N HIS A 112 -6.17 -0.55 -12.74
CA HIS A 112 -6.20 -1.52 -11.65
C HIS A 112 -7.14 -2.68 -12.00
N ILE A 113 -6.59 -3.88 -12.06
CA ILE A 113 -7.35 -5.11 -12.28
C ILE A 113 -7.75 -5.66 -10.91
N LEU A 114 -9.04 -5.99 -10.76
CA LEU A 114 -9.55 -6.62 -9.55
C LEU A 114 -8.79 -7.93 -9.28
N LEU A 115 -8.13 -7.99 -8.13
CA LEU A 115 -7.26 -9.10 -7.78
C LEU A 115 -8.09 -10.30 -7.30
N LYS A 116 -7.65 -11.50 -7.66
CA LYS A 116 -8.21 -12.79 -7.19
C LYS A 116 -7.30 -13.49 -6.19
N ASP A 117 -6.02 -13.15 -6.21
CA ASP A 117 -5.00 -13.75 -5.35
C ASP A 117 -4.42 -12.68 -4.42
N PHE A 118 -4.49 -12.96 -3.13
CA PHE A 118 -3.93 -12.16 -2.05
C PHE A 118 -2.78 -12.92 -1.39
N TYR A 119 -2.06 -12.24 -0.51
CA TYR A 119 -1.21 -12.92 0.48
C TYR A 119 -2.06 -13.71 1.47
#